data_AF-A0A1W9PP12-F1
#
_entry.id   AF-A0A1W9PP12-F1
#
_cell.length_a   1.000
_cell.length_b   1.000
_cell.length_c   1.000
_cell.angle_alpha   90.00
_cell.angle_beta   90.00
_cell.angle_gamma   90.00
#
_symmetry.space_group_name_H-M   'P 1'
#
loop_
_entity.id
_entity.type
_entity.pdbx_description
1 polymer ?
#
loop_
_entity_poly.entity_id
_entity_poly.type
_entity_poly.pdbx_seq_one_letter_code
_entity_poly.pdbx_strand_id
1 'polypeptide(L)'
;MLDQRGISLEFFIARCNDLGAEIVQYRNKSDNIDLIASQLTELRSMWNKTLIVNDMLPLHKLCDGIHLGQEDLVQIAADPKIAIDKIRDMIGSKKLIGLSTHNKDEILQANGLDVDYIGLGAYRNTDTKSDAQVLSDSLDSLASTSLHPVAAIGGVRLNDRFKYVTYHVIGSGLLNS
;
A
#
# COMPACT_ATOMS: atom_id res chain seq x y z
N MET A 1 -3.25 1.24 15.45
CA MET A 1 -2.13 2.15 15.15
C MET A 1 -0.93 1.79 16.06
N LEU A 2 0.29 2.30 15.80
CA LEU A 2 1.50 1.92 16.57
C LEU A 2 1.44 2.36 18.04
N ASP A 3 0.96 3.59 18.25
CA ASP A 3 0.64 4.20 19.55
C ASP A 3 -0.29 3.34 20.41
N GLN A 4 -1.36 2.80 19.83
CA GLN A 4 -2.31 1.90 20.52
C GLN A 4 -1.66 0.58 20.98
N ARG A 5 -0.49 0.24 20.43
CA ARG A 5 0.31 -0.94 20.80
C ARG A 5 1.50 -0.58 21.69
N GLY A 6 1.65 0.69 22.08
CA GLY A 6 2.79 1.17 22.86
C GLY A 6 4.11 1.11 22.10
N ILE A 7 4.07 1.15 20.77
CA ILE A 7 5.25 1.04 19.91
C ILE A 7 5.64 2.43 19.43
N SER A 8 6.87 2.84 19.73
CA SER A 8 7.41 4.10 19.23
C SER A 8 7.75 4.01 17.74
N LEU A 9 7.77 5.16 17.07
CA LEU A 9 8.12 5.24 15.66
C LEU A 9 9.58 4.83 15.42
N GLU A 10 10.49 5.22 16.33
CA GLU A 10 11.91 4.86 16.29
C GLU A 10 12.10 3.34 16.33
N PHE A 11 11.39 2.66 17.24
CA PHE A 11 11.46 1.21 17.34
C PHE A 11 10.96 0.55 16.06
N PHE A 12 9.84 1.04 15.52
CA PHE A 12 9.29 0.53 14.26
C PHE A 12 10.29 0.70 13.10
N ILE A 13 10.90 1.88 12.97
CA ILE A 13 11.88 2.16 11.91
C ILE A 13 13.15 1.31 12.07
N ALA A 14 13.64 1.13 13.28
CA ALA A 14 14.76 0.23 13.55
C ALA A 14 14.44 -1.20 13.08
N ARG A 15 13.24 -1.72 13.41
CA ARG A 15 12.80 -3.04 12.96
C ARG A 15 12.64 -3.15 11.44
N CYS A 16 12.11 -2.12 10.79
CA CYS A 16 12.05 -2.05 9.32
C CYS A 16 13.45 -2.16 8.71
N ASN A 17 14.45 -1.47 9.27
CA ASN A 17 15.82 -1.53 8.80
C ASN A 17 16.47 -2.91 9.04
N ASP A 18 16.31 -3.48 10.23
CA ASP A 18 16.86 -4.79 10.59
C ASP A 18 16.33 -5.91 9.68
N LEU A 19 15.06 -5.80 9.26
CA LEU A 19 14.40 -6.74 8.35
C LEU A 19 14.59 -6.40 6.87
N GLY A 20 15.36 -5.36 6.56
CA GLY A 20 15.68 -4.98 5.19
C GLY A 20 14.50 -4.40 4.40
N ALA A 21 13.48 -3.83 5.06
CA ALA A 21 12.37 -3.20 4.37
C ALA A 21 12.87 -2.07 3.45
N GLU A 22 12.34 -1.99 2.24
CA GLU A 22 12.68 -0.96 1.26
C GLU A 22 11.59 0.12 1.15
N ILE A 23 10.36 -0.24 1.51
CA ILE A 23 9.17 0.60 1.38
C ILE A 23 8.45 0.62 2.73
N VAL A 24 8.09 1.82 3.19
CA VAL A 24 7.16 2.02 4.29
C VAL A 24 5.91 2.70 3.74
N GLN A 25 4.74 2.18 4.11
CA GLN A 25 3.46 2.82 3.81
C GLN A 25 2.86 3.40 5.09
N TYR A 26 2.58 4.69 5.08
CA TYR A 26 1.84 5.37 6.13
C TYR A 26 0.33 5.24 5.86
N ARG A 27 -0.42 4.75 6.86
CA ARG A 27 -1.87 4.56 6.77
C ARG A 27 -2.57 5.02 8.04
N ASN A 28 -3.29 6.13 7.93
CA ASN A 28 -4.17 6.66 8.97
C ASN A 28 -5.44 7.19 8.29
N LYS A 29 -6.60 6.63 8.66
CA LYS A 29 -7.91 6.96 8.07
C LYS A 29 -8.79 7.83 8.99
N SER A 30 -8.35 8.07 10.21
CA SER A 30 -9.23 8.57 11.28
C SER A 30 -8.88 9.97 11.75
N ASP A 31 -7.63 10.38 11.59
CA ASP A 31 -7.15 11.68 12.04
C ASP A 31 -7.31 12.79 10.98
N ASN A 32 -7.21 14.04 11.43
CA ASN A 32 -7.27 15.19 10.52
C ASN A 32 -5.99 15.32 9.68
N ILE A 33 -6.09 16.07 8.59
CA ILE A 33 -5.00 16.20 7.61
C ILE A 33 -3.73 16.83 8.21
N ASP A 34 -3.86 17.78 9.15
CA ASP A 34 -2.72 18.46 9.76
C ASP A 34 -1.90 17.51 10.66
N LEU A 35 -2.58 16.67 11.45
CA LEU A 35 -1.91 15.66 12.27
C LEU A 35 -1.22 14.62 11.37
N ILE A 36 -1.89 14.18 10.31
CA ILE A 36 -1.31 13.25 9.34
C ILE A 36 -0.06 13.85 8.68
N ALA A 37 -0.11 15.12 8.26
CA ALA A 37 1.03 15.81 7.67
C ALA A 37 2.21 15.91 8.63
N SER A 38 1.94 16.19 9.91
CA SER A 38 2.95 16.22 10.98
C SER A 38 3.61 14.85 11.16
N GLN A 39 2.80 13.79 11.31
CA GLN A 39 3.27 12.41 11.49
C GLN A 39 4.05 11.91 10.26
N LEU A 40 3.61 12.25 9.05
CA LEU A 40 4.34 11.95 7.80
C LEU A 40 5.69 12.65 7.74
N THR A 41 5.77 13.90 8.19
CA THR A 41 7.01 14.67 8.21
C THR A 41 8.01 14.06 9.18
N GLU A 42 7.55 13.69 10.37
CA GLU A 42 8.35 12.99 11.37
C GLU A 42 8.86 11.65 10.82
N LEU A 43 7.97 10.81 10.28
CA LEU A 43 8.33 9.55 9.64
C LEU A 43 9.34 9.74 8.50
N ARG A 44 9.14 10.75 7.65
CA ARG A 44 10.06 11.07 6.56
C ARG A 44 11.44 11.48 7.06
N SER A 45 11.55 12.09 8.24
CA SER A 45 12.84 12.46 8.82
C SER A 45 13.66 11.25 9.30
N MET A 46 12.99 10.14 9.63
CA MET A 46 13.62 8.91 10.15
C MET A 46 13.80 7.82 9.09
N TRP A 47 12.89 7.76 8.12
CA TRP A 47 12.99 6.86 6.98
C TRP A 47 13.67 7.59 5.83
N ASN A 48 14.62 6.97 5.13
CA ASN A 48 15.29 7.59 3.96
C ASN A 48 15.05 6.82 2.64
N LYS A 49 14.32 5.71 2.68
CA LYS A 49 13.94 4.91 1.51
C LYS A 49 12.54 5.31 1.01
N THR A 50 11.89 4.49 0.20
CA THR A 50 10.58 4.81 -0.37
C THR A 50 9.52 4.93 0.72
N LEU A 51 8.82 6.07 0.75
CA LEU A 51 7.67 6.33 1.61
C LEU A 51 6.41 6.52 0.76
N ILE A 52 5.36 5.78 1.08
CA ILE A 52 4.06 5.85 0.39
C ILE A 52 2.98 6.28 1.38
N VAL A 53 2.07 7.15 0.97
CA VAL A 53 0.89 7.52 1.78
C VAL A 53 -0.37 6.86 1.23
N ASN A 54 -1.18 6.26 2.11
CA ASN A 54 -2.44 5.62 1.74
C ASN A 54 -3.61 6.62 1.78
N ASP A 55 -4.43 6.64 0.72
CA ASP A 55 -5.70 7.39 0.55
C ASP A 55 -5.63 8.93 0.76
N MET A 56 -4.44 9.51 0.96
CA MET A 56 -4.25 10.94 1.27
C MET A 56 -3.54 11.66 0.13
N LEU A 57 -4.18 11.70 -1.04
CA LEU A 57 -3.68 12.36 -2.25
C LEU A 57 -3.17 13.80 -2.03
N PRO A 58 -3.82 14.67 -1.21
CA PRO A 58 -3.31 16.02 -0.96
C PRO A 58 -1.91 16.09 -0.34
N LEU A 59 -1.47 15.01 0.33
CA LEU A 59 -0.18 14.94 1.02
C LEU A 59 0.94 14.28 0.19
N HIS A 60 0.70 14.01 -1.11
CA HIS A 60 1.67 13.39 -2.02
C HIS A 60 3.04 14.09 -2.07
N LYS A 61 3.11 15.39 -1.73
CA LYS A 61 4.38 16.15 -1.70
C LYS A 61 5.33 15.71 -0.58
N LEU A 62 4.81 15.11 0.49
CA LEU A 62 5.59 14.65 1.65
C LEU A 62 6.14 13.23 1.47
N CYS A 63 5.76 12.53 0.40
CA CYS A 63 6.03 11.11 0.17
C CYS A 63 6.56 10.87 -1.25
N ASP A 64 7.08 9.67 -1.50
CA ASP A 64 7.58 9.25 -2.83
C ASP A 64 6.46 8.69 -3.71
N GLY A 65 5.32 8.35 -3.12
CA GLY A 65 4.15 7.88 -3.84
C GLY A 65 2.89 7.86 -2.99
N ILE A 66 1.82 7.42 -3.62
CA ILE A 66 0.50 7.23 -3.02
C ILE A 66 0.03 5.80 -3.26
N HIS A 67 -0.85 5.31 -2.40
CA HIS A 67 -1.61 4.08 -2.61
C HIS A 67 -3.09 4.38 -2.47
N LEU A 68 -3.90 3.87 -3.39
CA LEU A 68 -5.32 4.16 -3.49
C LEU A 68 -6.16 2.87 -3.54
N GLY A 69 -7.36 2.96 -2.99
CA GLY A 69 -8.42 1.98 -3.18
C GLY A 69 -9.22 2.21 -4.46
N GLN A 70 -10.02 1.21 -4.84
CA GLN A 70 -10.95 1.31 -5.97
C GLN A 70 -11.99 2.42 -5.75
N GLU A 71 -12.48 2.56 -4.52
CA GLU A 71 -13.41 3.63 -4.11
C GLU A 71 -12.83 5.04 -4.23
N ASP A 72 -11.51 5.21 -4.12
CA ASP A 72 -10.86 6.52 -4.25
C ASP A 72 -10.82 6.97 -5.72
N LEU A 73 -10.63 6.03 -6.65
CA LEU A 73 -10.67 6.34 -8.09
C LEU A 73 -12.07 6.80 -8.51
N VAL A 74 -13.12 6.11 -8.03
CA VAL A 74 -14.51 6.45 -8.35
C VAL A 74 -14.88 7.86 -7.88
N GLN A 75 -14.32 8.32 -6.75
CA GLN A 75 -14.54 9.68 -6.27
C GLN A 75 -13.92 10.77 -7.17
N ILE A 76 -12.89 10.42 -7.96
CA ILE A 76 -12.20 11.35 -8.88
C ILE A 76 -12.85 11.33 -10.27
N ALA A 77 -13.19 10.14 -10.77
CA ALA A 77 -13.91 9.94 -12.02
C ALA A 77 -14.55 8.55 -12.07
N ALA A 78 -15.66 8.43 -12.81
CA ALA A 78 -16.31 7.13 -13.02
C ALA A 78 -15.46 6.16 -13.85
N ASP A 79 -14.61 6.67 -14.75
CA ASP A 79 -13.64 5.88 -15.51
C ASP A 79 -12.30 5.86 -14.75
N PRO A 80 -11.81 4.69 -14.31
CA PRO A 80 -10.53 4.55 -13.62
C PRO A 80 -9.34 5.13 -14.39
N LYS A 81 -9.36 5.06 -15.74
CA LYS A 81 -8.28 5.63 -16.56
C LYS A 81 -8.22 7.14 -16.42
N ILE A 82 -9.37 7.81 -16.52
CA ILE A 82 -9.48 9.26 -16.34
C ILE A 82 -9.05 9.65 -14.90
N ALA A 83 -9.41 8.84 -13.90
CA ALA A 83 -8.99 9.09 -12.53
C ALA A 83 -7.46 9.02 -12.38
N ILE A 84 -6.83 7.97 -12.90
CA ILE A 84 -5.36 7.80 -12.86
C ILE A 84 -4.65 8.91 -13.63
N ASP A 85 -5.12 9.27 -14.83
CA ASP A 85 -4.53 10.36 -15.63
C ASP A 85 -4.55 11.69 -14.85
N LYS A 86 -5.69 12.04 -14.22
CA LYS A 86 -5.79 13.24 -13.37
C LYS A 86 -4.85 13.20 -12.17
N ILE A 87 -4.70 12.04 -11.54
CA ILE A 87 -3.76 11.87 -10.42
C ILE A 87 -2.32 12.06 -10.92
N ARG A 88 -1.96 11.46 -12.06
CA ARG A 88 -0.63 11.54 -12.65
C ARG A 88 -0.29 12.98 -13.03
N ASP A 89 -1.23 13.73 -13.58
CA ASP A 89 -1.09 15.18 -13.84
C ASP A 89 -0.84 15.98 -12.56
N MET A 90 -1.49 15.59 -11.45
CA MET A 90 -1.37 16.27 -10.16
C MET A 90 -0.05 15.99 -9.44
N ILE A 91 0.38 14.73 -9.40
CA ILE A 91 1.52 14.29 -8.57
C ILE A 91 2.83 14.19 -9.38
N GLY A 92 2.73 14.22 -10.71
CA GLY A 92 3.83 14.09 -11.66
C GLY A 92 4.23 12.63 -11.97
N SER A 93 5.01 12.46 -13.02
CA SER A 93 5.43 11.15 -13.55
C SER A 93 6.49 10.42 -12.72
N LYS A 94 7.08 11.06 -11.71
CA LYS A 94 8.14 10.46 -10.89
C LYS A 94 7.63 9.78 -9.62
N LYS A 95 6.42 10.12 -9.16
CA LYS A 95 5.87 9.59 -7.92
C LYS A 95 5.14 8.27 -8.19
N LEU A 96 5.26 7.32 -7.27
CA LEU A 96 4.61 6.02 -7.41
C LEU A 96 3.10 6.12 -7.19
N ILE A 97 2.33 5.38 -7.98
CA ILE A 97 0.90 5.15 -7.79
C ILE A 97 0.68 3.65 -7.59
N GLY A 98 0.22 3.28 -6.40
CA GLY A 98 -0.26 1.93 -6.11
C GLY A 98 -1.78 1.85 -6.14
N LEU A 99 -2.30 0.74 -6.65
CA LEU A 99 -3.74 0.48 -6.66
C LEU A 99 -4.08 -0.84 -5.97
N SER A 100 -5.03 -0.83 -5.03
CA SER A 100 -5.55 -2.05 -4.41
C SER A 100 -6.37 -2.87 -5.41
N THR A 101 -6.17 -4.19 -5.41
CA THR A 101 -6.86 -5.19 -6.23
C THR A 101 -7.22 -6.42 -5.40
N HIS A 102 -8.34 -7.07 -5.72
CA HIS A 102 -8.88 -8.18 -4.92
C HIS A 102 -9.32 -9.38 -5.76
N ASN A 103 -9.35 -9.24 -7.08
CA ASN A 103 -9.79 -10.29 -8.00
C ASN A 103 -9.14 -10.12 -9.38
N LYS A 104 -9.36 -11.11 -10.25
CA LYS A 104 -8.79 -11.12 -11.60
C LYS A 104 -9.22 -9.93 -12.44
N ASP A 105 -10.48 -9.52 -12.34
CA ASP A 105 -11.02 -8.44 -13.18
C ASP A 105 -10.40 -7.08 -12.82
N GLU A 106 -10.21 -6.82 -11.52
CA GLU A 106 -9.48 -5.64 -11.04
C GLU A 106 -8.01 -5.63 -11.49
N ILE A 107 -7.34 -6.79 -11.50
CA ILE A 107 -5.97 -6.91 -12.01
C ILE A 107 -5.92 -6.61 -13.51
N LEU A 108 -6.84 -7.20 -14.29
CA LEU A 108 -6.90 -6.98 -15.73
C LEU A 108 -7.23 -5.53 -16.08
N GLN A 109 -8.08 -4.86 -15.29
CA GLN A 109 -8.31 -3.43 -15.41
C GLN A 109 -7.03 -2.64 -15.10
N ALA A 110 -6.36 -2.93 -13.98
CA ALA A 110 -5.14 -2.25 -13.58
C ALA A 110 -4.00 -2.39 -14.62
N ASN A 111 -3.93 -3.52 -15.32
CA ASN A 111 -2.97 -3.72 -16.42
C ASN A 111 -3.11 -2.69 -17.56
N GLY A 112 -4.28 -2.06 -17.71
CA GLY A 112 -4.53 -0.98 -18.68
C GLY A 112 -4.35 0.44 -18.12
N LEU A 113 -3.97 0.58 -16.86
CA LEU A 113 -3.80 1.87 -16.16
C LEU A 113 -2.31 2.20 -15.99
N ASP A 114 -2.00 3.49 -15.96
CA ASP A 114 -0.65 4.01 -15.66
C ASP A 114 -0.37 4.00 -14.14
N VAL A 115 -0.38 2.82 -13.54
CA VAL A 115 -0.02 2.58 -12.14
C VAL A 115 1.35 1.89 -12.06
N ASP A 116 2.06 2.08 -10.95
CA ASP A 116 3.42 1.57 -10.78
C ASP A 116 3.47 0.20 -10.11
N TYR A 117 2.43 -0.16 -9.36
CA TYR A 117 2.26 -1.47 -8.74
C TYR A 117 0.80 -1.69 -8.31
N ILE A 118 0.46 -2.96 -8.04
CA ILE A 118 -0.83 -3.31 -7.43
C ILE A 118 -0.63 -3.91 -6.04
N GLY A 119 -1.54 -3.58 -5.12
CA GLY A 119 -1.69 -4.30 -3.85
C GLY A 119 -2.71 -5.41 -4.03
N LEU A 120 -2.30 -6.69 -3.97
CA LEU A 120 -3.20 -7.82 -4.14
C LEU A 120 -3.54 -8.46 -2.79
N GLY A 121 -4.82 -8.46 -2.42
CA GLY A 121 -5.24 -9.01 -1.14
C GLY A 121 -6.75 -9.16 -0.97
N ALA A 122 -7.21 -9.67 0.18
CA ALA A 122 -6.39 -10.11 1.32
C ALA A 122 -5.87 -11.55 1.13
N TYR A 123 -4.59 -11.82 1.44
CA TYR A 123 -4.04 -13.18 1.40
C TYR A 123 -4.66 -14.10 2.46
N ARG A 124 -4.82 -13.59 3.68
CA ARG A 124 -5.46 -14.26 4.82
C ARG A 124 -6.43 -13.30 5.50
N ASN A 125 -7.38 -13.86 6.23
CA ASN A 125 -8.23 -13.05 7.08
C ASN A 125 -7.38 -12.31 8.12
N THR A 126 -7.65 -11.03 8.33
CA THR A 126 -6.95 -10.19 9.29
C THR A 126 -7.96 -9.40 10.09
N ASP A 127 -7.69 -9.21 11.38
CA ASP A 127 -8.55 -8.43 12.29
C ASP A 127 -8.70 -6.94 11.87
N THR A 128 -7.92 -6.47 10.89
CA THR A 128 -7.88 -5.06 10.45
C THR A 128 -8.81 -4.73 9.26
N LYS A 129 -9.45 -5.73 8.63
CA LYS A 129 -10.50 -5.57 7.61
C LYS A 129 -11.44 -6.79 7.64
N SER A 130 -12.59 -6.67 8.31
CA SER A 130 -13.58 -7.76 8.46
C SER A 130 -14.23 -8.22 7.15
N ASP A 131 -14.21 -7.37 6.11
CA ASP A 131 -15.03 -7.56 4.90
C ASP A 131 -14.19 -7.95 3.67
N ALA A 132 -12.90 -8.28 3.84
CA ALA A 132 -12.03 -8.60 2.72
C ALA A 132 -12.27 -10.04 2.22
N GLN A 133 -12.53 -10.21 0.91
CA GLN A 133 -12.53 -11.52 0.27
C GLN A 133 -11.11 -12.11 0.36
N VAL A 134 -10.97 -13.26 1.00
CA VAL A 134 -9.67 -13.89 1.22
C VAL A 134 -9.28 -14.72 0.00
N LEU A 135 -8.14 -14.40 -0.61
CA LEU A 135 -7.61 -15.09 -1.78
C LEU A 135 -6.89 -16.40 -1.43
N SER A 136 -6.24 -16.47 -0.25
CA SER A 136 -5.49 -17.65 0.19
C SER A 136 -4.61 -18.23 -0.93
N ASP A 137 -4.81 -19.52 -1.26
CA ASP A 137 -4.00 -20.27 -2.23
C ASP A 137 -4.10 -19.74 -3.67
N SER A 138 -5.15 -18.97 -4.02
CA SER A 138 -5.29 -18.41 -5.36
C SER A 138 -4.48 -17.13 -5.58
N LEU A 139 -3.95 -16.49 -4.53
CA LEU A 139 -3.31 -15.18 -4.63
C LEU A 139 -2.12 -15.19 -5.60
N ASP A 140 -1.22 -16.16 -5.48
CA ASP A 140 -0.01 -16.21 -6.33
C ASP A 140 -0.38 -16.51 -7.80
N SER A 141 -1.39 -17.35 -8.02
CA SER A 141 -1.93 -17.59 -9.36
C SER A 141 -2.55 -16.34 -9.95
N LEU A 142 -3.25 -15.52 -9.17
CA LEU A 142 -3.81 -14.25 -9.63
C LEU A 142 -2.71 -13.22 -9.88
N ALA A 143 -1.69 -13.17 -9.03
CA ALA A 143 -0.52 -12.30 -9.23
C ALA A 143 0.14 -12.55 -10.59
N SER A 144 0.16 -13.79 -11.07
CA SER A 144 0.70 -14.14 -12.40
C SER A 144 -0.01 -13.46 -13.58
N THR A 145 -1.22 -12.93 -13.40
CA THR A 145 -1.95 -12.21 -14.45
C THR A 145 -1.68 -10.71 -14.48
N SER A 146 -0.93 -10.18 -13.51
CA SER A 146 -0.57 -8.77 -13.50
C SER A 146 0.61 -8.49 -14.43
N LEU A 147 0.53 -7.36 -15.13
CA LEU A 147 1.65 -6.78 -15.87
C LEU A 147 2.49 -5.82 -15.01
N HIS A 148 2.01 -5.54 -13.79
CA HIS A 148 2.64 -4.64 -12.83
C HIS A 148 3.28 -5.44 -11.68
N PRO A 149 4.28 -4.87 -10.98
CA PRO A 149 4.74 -5.43 -9.72
C PRO A 149 3.60 -5.67 -8.74
N VAL A 150 3.60 -6.83 -8.09
CA VAL A 150 2.53 -7.22 -7.18
C VAL A 150 3.01 -7.17 -5.74
N ALA A 151 2.32 -6.39 -4.91
CA ALA A 151 2.52 -6.34 -3.47
C ALA A 151 1.42 -7.17 -2.79
N ALA A 152 1.75 -8.38 -2.32
CA ALA A 152 0.78 -9.22 -1.61
C ALA A 152 0.51 -8.62 -0.22
N ILE A 153 -0.77 -8.45 0.11
CA ILE A 153 -1.21 -7.80 1.35
C ILE A 153 -2.32 -8.59 2.03
N GLY A 154 -2.48 -8.36 3.35
CA GLY A 154 -3.53 -8.96 4.17
C GLY A 154 -3.07 -10.27 4.78
N GLY A 155 -2.32 -10.20 5.89
CA GLY A 155 -1.89 -11.39 6.64
C GLY A 155 -0.68 -12.12 6.06
N VAL A 156 0.09 -11.46 5.20
CA VAL A 156 1.41 -11.93 4.73
C VAL A 156 2.44 -11.88 5.86
N ARG A 157 3.30 -12.90 5.92
CA ARG A 157 4.36 -13.10 6.91
C ARG A 157 5.73 -13.15 6.21
N LEU A 158 6.81 -12.92 6.97
CA LEU A 158 8.20 -12.92 6.45
C LEU A 158 8.59 -14.23 5.74
N ASN A 159 8.07 -15.36 6.23
CA ASN A 159 8.39 -16.68 5.72
C ASN A 159 7.45 -17.18 4.62
N ASP A 160 6.44 -16.40 4.23
CA ASP A 160 5.61 -16.75 3.07
C ASP A 160 6.47 -16.77 1.80
N ARG A 161 6.04 -17.57 0.82
CA ARG A 161 6.74 -17.77 -0.45
C ARG A 161 5.73 -17.65 -1.57
N PHE A 162 6.08 -16.84 -2.56
CA PHE A 162 5.28 -16.58 -3.74
C PHE A 162 6.19 -16.64 -4.96
N LYS A 163 5.66 -17.06 -6.10
CA LYS A 163 6.40 -17.11 -7.36
C LYS A 163 6.24 -15.82 -8.16
N TYR A 164 5.07 -15.18 -8.10
CA TYR A 164 4.72 -14.03 -8.95
C TYR A 164 4.52 -12.73 -8.17
N VAL A 165 4.62 -12.77 -6.84
CA VAL A 165 4.60 -11.57 -5.99
C VAL A 165 5.98 -10.94 -5.95
N THR A 166 6.02 -9.61 -6.09
CA THR A 166 7.25 -8.80 -6.02
C THR A 166 7.55 -8.35 -4.59
N TYR A 167 6.51 -7.92 -3.85
CA TYR A 167 6.67 -7.35 -2.50
C TYR A 167 5.77 -8.05 -1.48
N HIS A 168 6.31 -8.32 -0.29
CA HIS A 168 5.52 -8.79 0.84
C HIS A 168 5.10 -7.61 1.71
N VAL A 169 3.81 -7.29 1.77
CA VAL A 169 3.30 -6.23 2.64
C VAL A 169 2.99 -6.82 4.02
N ILE A 170 3.88 -6.54 4.97
CA ILE A 170 3.82 -7.10 6.32
C ILE A 170 3.35 -6.00 7.28
N GLY A 171 2.19 -6.22 7.90
CA GLY A 171 1.63 -5.32 8.90
C GLY A 171 2.04 -5.71 10.33
N SER A 172 1.07 -6.06 11.16
CA SER A 172 1.27 -6.45 12.57
C SER A 172 2.25 -7.59 12.78
N GLY A 173 2.43 -8.48 11.79
CA GLY A 173 3.40 -9.58 11.84
C GLY A 173 4.86 -9.12 11.99
N LEU A 174 5.17 -7.85 11.66
CA LEU A 174 6.50 -7.27 11.83
C LEU A 174 6.90 -7.08 13.29
N LEU A 175 5.91 -7.01 14.20
CA LEU A 175 6.09 -6.58 15.59
C LEU A 175 6.12 -7.74 16.59
N ASN A 176 5.82 -8.96 16.14
CA ASN A 176 5.62 -10.13 16.99
C ASN A 176 6.79 -11.14 16.94
N SER A 177 8.00 -10.69 16.64
CA SER A 177 9.21 -11.55 16.52
C SER A 177 10.31 -11.17 17.51
#